data_AF-A0A660U392-F1
#
_entry.id   AF-A0A660U392-F1
#
_cell.length_a   1.000
_cell.length_b   1.000
_cell.length_c   1.000
_cell.angle_alpha   90.00
_cell.angle_beta   90.00
_cell.angle_gamma   90.00
#
_symmetry.space_group_name_H-M   'P 1'
#
loop_
_entity.id
_entity.type
_entity.pdbx_description
1 polymer ?
#
loop_
_entity_poly.entity_id
_entity_poly.type
_entity_poly.pdbx_seq_one_letter_code
_entity_poly.pdbx_strand_id
1 'polypeptide(L)'
;MNFTIDTTTNVLNNTAGMALVGKVFNDIGLDLPNHSLISSQENQTIKIMAGLIAQGRSSYAEVDLFRNDPLFQQALEFDSVYAPETIRIYLDRLAGRFTPYVLSALETVNMNLLGRVKMTPIKTELGPYLFVDIDVSPMDNSGTRKEGVGRTYKGCDGYAPIFSYIGAEGYMLNCELRPGTQHCQKGTPEYLEKNL
;
A
#
# COMPACT_ATOMS: atom_id res chain seq x y z
N MET A 1 -38.52 13.85 33.21
CA MET A 1 -38.06 13.99 31.82
C MET A 1 -38.25 12.61 31.19
N ASN A 2 -39.23 12.44 30.30
CA ASN A 2 -39.52 11.14 29.69
C ASN A 2 -38.70 11.04 28.40
N PHE A 3 -37.78 10.08 28.35
CA PHE A 3 -37.05 9.76 27.14
C PHE A 3 -37.74 8.61 26.42
N THR A 4 -38.03 8.81 25.14
CA THR A 4 -38.45 7.73 24.24
C THR A 4 -37.18 7.19 23.59
N ILE A 5 -36.83 5.95 23.88
CA ILE A 5 -35.68 5.27 23.26
C ILE A 5 -36.21 4.53 22.03
N ASP A 6 -35.77 4.94 20.85
CA ASP A 6 -36.05 4.26 19.59
C ASP A 6 -34.86 3.36 19.23
N THR A 7 -35.09 2.06 19.13
CA THR A 7 -34.04 1.08 18.83
C THR A 7 -34.18 0.57 17.40
N THR A 8 -33.06 0.46 16.69
CA THR A 8 -32.99 -0.13 15.34
C THR A 8 -32.01 -1.29 15.32
N THR A 9 -32.21 -2.23 14.40
CA THR A 9 -31.24 -3.29 14.09
C THR A 9 -30.13 -2.80 13.16
N ASN A 10 -30.21 -1.56 12.68
CA ASN A 10 -29.21 -0.97 11.81
C ASN A 10 -27.89 -0.78 12.57
N VAL A 11 -26.81 -1.25 11.97
CA VAL A 11 -25.45 -1.07 12.49
C VAL A 11 -24.88 0.24 11.96
N LEU A 12 -24.45 1.12 12.87
CA LEU A 12 -23.73 2.33 12.51
C LEU A 12 -22.24 2.01 12.40
N ASN A 13 -21.66 2.23 11.23
CA ASN A 13 -20.23 2.04 10.98
C ASN A 13 -19.52 3.39 10.93
N ASN A 14 -18.41 3.53 11.66
CA ASN A 14 -17.55 4.72 11.66
C ASN A 14 -16.55 4.73 10.49
N THR A 15 -16.60 3.72 9.61
CA THR A 15 -15.66 3.47 8.50
C THR A 15 -16.29 3.71 7.13
N ALA A 16 -17.27 4.62 7.02
CA ALA A 16 -17.99 4.92 5.77
C ALA A 16 -17.08 5.25 4.57
N GLY A 17 -15.90 5.81 4.83
CA GLY A 17 -14.88 6.08 3.80
C GLY A 17 -14.42 4.83 3.04
N MET A 18 -14.60 3.64 3.61
CA MET A 18 -14.26 2.38 2.93
C MET A 18 -15.02 2.18 1.62
N ALA A 19 -16.26 2.67 1.51
CA ALA A 19 -17.00 2.60 0.25
C ALA A 19 -16.30 3.37 -0.88
N LEU A 20 -15.68 4.52 -0.56
CA LEU A 20 -14.88 5.27 -1.52
C LEU A 20 -13.57 4.56 -1.84
N VAL A 21 -12.90 4.00 -0.82
CA VAL A 21 -11.67 3.21 -0.99
C VAL A 21 -11.90 2.04 -1.95
N GLY A 22 -12.98 1.27 -1.73
CA GLY A 22 -13.38 0.16 -2.60
C GLY A 22 -13.57 0.58 -4.05
N LYS A 23 -14.30 1.69 -4.27
CA LYS A 23 -14.47 2.25 -5.62
C LYS A 23 -13.13 2.63 -6.25
N VAL A 24 -12.24 3.29 -5.50
CA VAL A 24 -10.90 3.65 -5.99
C VAL A 24 -10.11 2.40 -6.35
N PHE A 25 -10.13 1.35 -5.54
CA PHE A 25 -9.43 0.09 -5.80
C PHE A 25 -9.87 -0.56 -7.10
N ASN A 26 -11.18 -0.63 -7.35
CA ASN A 26 -11.72 -1.15 -8.60
C ASN A 26 -11.26 -0.29 -9.79
N ASP A 27 -11.34 1.03 -9.63
CA ASP A 27 -11.00 2.04 -10.64
C ASP A 27 -9.52 2.06 -11.05
N ILE A 28 -8.61 1.64 -10.15
CA ILE A 28 -7.16 1.53 -10.42
C ILE A 28 -6.73 0.09 -10.76
N GLY A 29 -7.67 -0.86 -10.74
CA GLY A 29 -7.41 -2.26 -11.05
C GLY A 29 -6.64 -3.01 -9.97
N LEU A 30 -6.82 -2.66 -8.69
CA LEU A 30 -6.18 -3.37 -7.57
C LEU A 30 -6.64 -4.84 -7.46
N ASP A 31 -7.77 -5.19 -8.09
CA ASP A 31 -8.25 -6.56 -8.23
C ASP A 31 -7.41 -7.40 -9.19
N LEU A 32 -6.28 -6.90 -9.70
CA LEU A 32 -5.31 -7.61 -10.54
C LEU A 32 -5.93 -8.64 -11.52
N PRO A 33 -7.00 -8.29 -12.28
CA PRO A 33 -7.93 -9.27 -12.84
C PRO A 33 -7.32 -10.17 -13.94
N ASN A 34 -6.14 -9.82 -14.44
CA ASN A 34 -5.46 -10.51 -15.54
C ASN A 34 -4.13 -11.18 -15.13
N HIS A 35 -3.84 -11.29 -13.82
CA HIS A 35 -2.54 -11.80 -13.38
C HIS A 35 -2.56 -13.33 -13.18
N SER A 36 -2.07 -14.08 -14.17
CA SER A 36 -2.11 -15.56 -14.18
C SER A 36 -1.34 -16.25 -13.06
N LEU A 37 -0.38 -15.55 -12.44
CA LEU A 37 0.46 -16.10 -11.36
C LEU A 37 -0.04 -15.78 -9.95
N ILE A 38 -1.03 -14.88 -9.80
CA ILE A 38 -1.59 -14.51 -8.50
C ILE A 38 -2.96 -15.17 -8.38
N SER A 39 -3.14 -16.03 -7.38
CA SER A 39 -4.42 -16.70 -7.18
C SER A 39 -5.49 -15.72 -6.68
N SER A 40 -6.77 -16.05 -6.85
CA SER A 40 -7.87 -15.21 -6.35
C SER A 40 -7.80 -14.96 -4.83
N GLN A 41 -7.31 -15.93 -4.05
CA GLN A 41 -7.13 -15.79 -2.60
C GLN A 41 -5.95 -14.87 -2.24
N GLU A 42 -4.86 -14.95 -3.01
CA GLU A 42 -3.71 -14.06 -2.84
C GLU A 42 -4.07 -12.62 -3.20
N ASN A 43 -4.83 -12.44 -4.27
CA ASN A 43 -5.37 -11.15 -4.69
C ASN A 43 -6.31 -10.54 -3.64
N GLN A 44 -7.27 -11.33 -3.14
CA GLN A 44 -8.11 -10.92 -2.02
C GLN A 44 -7.28 -10.52 -0.81
N THR A 45 -6.19 -11.23 -0.52
CA THR A 45 -5.26 -10.88 0.57
C THR A 45 -4.61 -9.51 0.33
N ILE A 46 -4.18 -9.19 -0.90
CA ILE A 46 -3.64 -7.88 -1.27
C ILE A 46 -4.68 -6.77 -1.03
N LYS A 47 -5.92 -6.95 -1.51
CA LYS A 47 -7.00 -5.96 -1.35
C LYS A 47 -7.40 -5.78 0.13
N ILE A 48 -7.43 -6.85 0.92
CA ILE A 48 -7.66 -6.79 2.38
C ILE A 48 -6.56 -5.94 3.04
N MET A 49 -5.29 -6.22 2.74
CA MET A 49 -4.17 -5.46 3.31
C MET A 49 -4.21 -3.99 2.90
N ALA A 50 -4.54 -3.68 1.64
CA ALA A 50 -4.72 -2.31 1.18
C ALA A 50 -5.88 -1.61 1.91
N GLY A 51 -6.99 -2.31 2.15
CA GLY A 51 -8.12 -1.80 2.93
C GLY A 51 -7.77 -1.53 4.40
N LEU A 52 -6.93 -2.37 5.02
CA LEU A 52 -6.40 -2.12 6.36
C LEU A 52 -5.50 -0.88 6.38
N ILE A 53 -4.57 -0.77 5.42
CA ILE A 53 -3.67 0.39 5.31
C ILE A 53 -4.45 1.68 5.12
N ALA A 54 -5.50 1.67 4.30
CA ALA A 54 -6.39 2.82 4.09
C ALA A 54 -7.09 3.27 5.38
N GLN A 55 -7.23 2.39 6.37
CA GLN A 55 -7.75 2.69 7.70
C GLN A 55 -6.67 2.99 8.74
N GLY A 56 -5.40 3.13 8.33
CA GLY A 56 -4.28 3.37 9.23
C GLY A 56 -3.85 2.13 10.02
N ARG A 57 -4.20 0.93 9.56
CA ARG A 57 -3.86 -0.36 10.18
C ARG A 57 -2.72 -1.00 9.40
N SER A 58 -1.58 -1.20 10.04
CA SER A 58 -0.39 -1.75 9.39
C SER A 58 -0.14 -3.23 9.70
N SER A 59 -0.83 -3.80 10.68
CA SER A 59 -0.68 -5.21 11.05
C SER A 59 -1.75 -6.06 10.38
N TYR A 60 -1.34 -7.14 9.71
CA TYR A 60 -2.28 -8.09 9.11
C TYR A 60 -3.22 -8.73 10.15
N ALA A 61 -2.79 -8.83 11.41
CA ALA A 61 -3.60 -9.41 12.48
C ALA A 61 -4.80 -8.53 12.86
N GLU A 62 -4.76 -7.24 12.52
CA GLU A 62 -5.87 -6.31 12.75
C GLU A 62 -7.07 -6.58 11.82
N VAL A 63 -6.93 -7.51 10.86
CA VAL A 63 -8.05 -8.01 10.06
C VAL A 63 -9.19 -8.59 10.90
N ASP A 64 -8.90 -9.11 12.10
CA ASP A 64 -9.92 -9.65 13.00
C ASP A 64 -10.96 -8.59 13.42
N LEU A 65 -10.58 -7.30 13.43
CA LEU A 65 -11.51 -6.20 13.71
C LEU A 65 -12.60 -6.07 12.63
N PHE A 66 -12.31 -6.48 11.40
CA PHE A 66 -13.16 -6.31 10.22
C PHE A 66 -13.73 -7.64 9.72
N ARG A 67 -13.43 -8.75 10.39
CA ARG A 67 -13.77 -10.09 9.93
C ARG A 67 -15.26 -10.28 9.69
N ASN A 68 -16.07 -9.67 10.57
CA ASN A 68 -17.53 -9.69 10.52
C ASN A 68 -18.11 -8.31 10.21
N ASP A 69 -17.31 -7.38 9.67
CA ASP A 69 -17.78 -6.04 9.28
C ASP A 69 -18.45 -6.11 7.89
N PRO A 70 -19.78 -5.94 7.81
CA PRO A 70 -20.49 -6.02 6.53
C PRO A 70 -20.12 -4.88 5.58
N LEU A 71 -19.80 -3.69 6.11
CA LEU A 71 -19.39 -2.56 5.27
C LEU A 71 -18.02 -2.83 4.66
N PHE A 72 -17.08 -3.39 5.43
CA PHE A 72 -15.76 -3.73 4.90
C PHE A 72 -15.85 -4.81 3.80
N GLN A 73 -16.67 -5.84 4.02
CA GLN A 73 -16.95 -6.89 3.04
C GLN A 73 -17.59 -6.34 1.76
N GLN A 74 -18.64 -5.53 1.91
CA GLN A 74 -19.35 -4.91 0.77
C GLN A 74 -18.47 -3.94 0.01
N ALA A 75 -17.69 -3.10 0.71
CA ALA A 75 -16.84 -2.11 0.10
C ALA A 75 -15.72 -2.74 -0.74
N LEU A 76 -15.16 -3.86 -0.28
CA LEU A 76 -14.08 -4.53 -0.98
C LEU A 76 -14.56 -5.68 -1.90
N GLU A 77 -15.86 -5.93 -1.95
CA GLU A 77 -16.52 -6.94 -2.79
C GLU A 77 -16.10 -8.38 -2.48
N PHE A 78 -16.12 -8.74 -1.18
CA PHE A 78 -15.83 -10.09 -0.71
C PHE A 78 -16.99 -10.73 0.05
N ASP A 79 -17.19 -12.03 -0.17
CA ASP A 79 -18.18 -12.82 0.58
C ASP A 79 -17.77 -13.03 2.05
N SER A 80 -16.46 -13.10 2.30
CA SER A 80 -15.91 -13.28 3.65
C SER A 80 -14.51 -12.72 3.75
N VAL A 81 -14.11 -12.31 4.95
CA VAL A 81 -12.77 -11.83 5.26
C VAL A 81 -11.98 -12.95 5.93
N TYR A 82 -10.76 -13.19 5.46
CA TYR A 82 -9.90 -14.26 5.97
C TYR A 82 -9.42 -14.00 7.41
N ALA A 83 -9.14 -15.09 8.12
CA ALA A 83 -8.49 -15.04 9.43
C ALA A 83 -7.03 -14.55 9.31
N PRO A 84 -6.45 -13.97 10.38
CA PRO A 84 -5.05 -13.55 10.41
C PRO A 84 -4.07 -14.62 9.93
N GLU A 85 -4.28 -15.88 10.32
CA GLU A 85 -3.40 -16.99 9.96
C GLU A 85 -3.43 -17.27 8.45
N THR A 86 -4.60 -17.17 7.85
CA THR A 86 -4.80 -17.34 6.41
C THR A 86 -4.17 -16.19 5.63
N ILE A 87 -4.36 -14.95 6.08
CA ILE A 87 -3.70 -13.77 5.48
C ILE A 87 -2.17 -13.94 5.52
N ARG A 88 -1.61 -14.35 6.67
CA ARG A 88 -0.17 -14.60 6.81
C ARG A 88 0.33 -15.63 5.80
N ILE A 89 -0.37 -16.76 5.63
CA ILE A 89 0.02 -17.81 4.67
C ILE A 89 0.09 -17.26 3.24
N TYR A 90 -0.91 -16.46 2.83
CA TYR A 90 -0.91 -15.90 1.49
C TYR A 90 0.14 -14.79 1.30
N LEU A 91 0.40 -13.98 2.32
CA LEU A 91 1.52 -13.03 2.30
C LEU A 91 2.88 -13.74 2.19
N ASP A 92 3.10 -14.81 2.96
CA ASP A 92 4.32 -15.62 2.87
C ASP A 92 4.50 -16.23 1.46
N ARG A 93 3.39 -16.68 0.84
CA ARG A 93 3.41 -17.20 -0.54
C ARG A 93 3.74 -16.12 -1.56
N LEU A 94 3.12 -14.94 -1.44
CA LEU A 94 3.39 -13.80 -2.33
C LEU A 94 4.86 -13.38 -2.24
N ALA A 95 5.39 -13.30 -1.02
CA ALA A 95 6.79 -12.99 -0.75
C ALA A 95 7.76 -14.04 -1.31
N GLY A 96 7.44 -15.33 -1.16
CA GLY A 96 8.34 -16.42 -1.54
C GLY A 96 8.32 -16.82 -3.03
N ARG A 97 7.16 -16.70 -3.71
CA ARG A 97 6.97 -17.29 -5.05
C ARG A 97 6.89 -16.26 -6.18
N PHE A 98 6.40 -15.06 -5.88
CA PHE A 98 5.99 -14.13 -6.93
C PHE A 98 6.42 -12.68 -6.69
N THR A 99 7.30 -12.40 -5.73
CA THR A 99 7.66 -11.01 -5.35
C THR A 99 7.92 -10.08 -6.53
N PRO A 100 8.81 -10.39 -7.51
CA PRO A 100 9.03 -9.48 -8.64
C PRO A 100 7.77 -9.22 -9.47
N TYR A 101 6.94 -10.25 -9.67
CA TYR A 101 5.70 -10.16 -10.43
C TYR A 101 4.63 -9.35 -9.68
N VAL A 102 4.47 -9.60 -8.37
CA VAL A 102 3.52 -8.88 -7.52
C VAL A 102 3.89 -7.40 -7.47
N LEU A 103 5.17 -7.08 -7.28
CA LEU A 103 5.63 -5.69 -7.28
C LEU A 103 5.39 -5.01 -8.63
N SER A 104 5.67 -5.68 -9.75
CA SER A 104 5.38 -5.15 -11.08
C SER A 104 3.87 -4.91 -11.32
N ALA A 105 3.02 -5.81 -10.80
CA ALA A 105 1.58 -5.63 -10.85
C ALA A 105 1.12 -4.42 -10.02
N LEU A 106 1.66 -4.26 -8.80
CA LEU A 106 1.38 -3.11 -7.94
C LEU A 106 1.91 -1.78 -8.52
N GLU A 107 3.02 -1.81 -9.23
CA GLU A 107 3.53 -0.65 -9.98
C GLU A 107 2.55 -0.22 -11.08
N THR A 108 1.96 -1.18 -11.80
CA THR A 108 0.91 -0.89 -12.78
C THR A 108 -0.32 -0.25 -12.12
N VAL A 109 -0.73 -0.77 -10.96
CA VAL A 109 -1.82 -0.18 -10.16
C VAL A 109 -1.49 1.25 -9.71
N ASN A 110 -0.25 1.49 -9.28
CA ASN A 110 0.20 2.84 -8.91
C ASN A 110 0.17 3.79 -10.11
N MET A 111 0.61 3.34 -11.29
CA MET A 111 0.55 4.14 -12.51
C MET A 111 -0.89 4.46 -12.93
N ASN A 112 -1.83 3.52 -12.75
CA ASN A 112 -3.26 3.79 -12.98
C ASN A 112 -3.78 4.86 -12.02
N LEU A 113 -3.36 4.83 -10.75
CA LEU A 113 -3.73 5.86 -9.77
C LEU A 113 -3.14 7.23 -10.17
N LEU A 114 -1.87 7.28 -10.52
CA LEU A 114 -1.18 8.51 -10.95
C LEU A 114 -1.76 9.08 -12.25
N GLY A 115 -2.23 8.22 -13.17
CA GLY A 115 -2.91 8.66 -14.40
C GLY A 115 -4.26 9.35 -14.16
N ARG A 116 -4.79 9.28 -12.94
CA ARG A 116 -6.08 9.88 -12.56
C ARG A 116 -5.93 11.19 -11.78
N VAL A 117 -4.71 11.55 -11.39
CA VAL A 117 -4.45 12.83 -10.71
C VAL A 117 -3.94 13.85 -11.72
N LYS A 118 -4.27 15.12 -11.47
CA LYS A 118 -3.69 16.23 -12.20
C LYS A 118 -2.37 16.60 -11.54
N MET A 119 -1.29 16.59 -12.31
CA MET A 119 0.03 17.05 -11.87
C MET A 119 0.30 18.44 -12.41
N THR A 120 0.93 19.28 -11.60
CA THR A 120 1.23 20.67 -11.95
C THR A 120 2.68 20.81 -12.43
N PRO A 121 2.93 20.96 -13.74
CA PRO A 121 4.28 21.16 -14.25
C PRO A 121 4.80 22.57 -13.96
N ILE A 122 6.11 22.68 -13.82
CA ILE A 122 6.84 23.95 -13.77
C ILE A 122 7.20 24.33 -15.21
N LYS A 123 6.88 25.56 -15.61
CA LYS A 123 7.27 26.09 -16.92
C LYS A 123 8.70 26.58 -16.88
N THR A 124 9.53 26.09 -17.80
CA THR A 124 10.89 26.56 -18.05
C THR A 124 11.02 27.07 -19.48
N GLU A 125 12.15 27.68 -19.84
CA GLU A 125 12.45 28.09 -21.21
C GLU A 125 12.51 26.91 -22.20
N LEU A 126 12.79 25.70 -21.70
CA LEU A 126 12.88 24.47 -22.49
C LEU A 126 11.53 23.73 -22.62
N GLY A 127 10.53 24.07 -21.79
CA GLY A 127 9.21 23.43 -21.78
C GLY A 127 8.64 23.21 -20.39
N PRO A 128 7.47 22.56 -20.28
CA PRO A 128 6.93 22.13 -19.00
C PRO A 128 7.70 20.91 -18.46
N TYR A 129 8.16 20.98 -17.21
CA TYR A 129 8.81 19.87 -16.52
C TYR A 129 8.02 19.48 -15.27
N LEU A 130 7.98 18.18 -14.98
CA LEU A 130 7.62 17.65 -13.68
C LEU A 130 8.91 17.30 -12.96
N PHE A 131 9.07 17.80 -11.74
CA PHE A 131 10.21 17.41 -10.93
C PHE A 131 9.94 16.05 -10.29
N VAL A 132 11.01 15.30 -10.08
CA VAL A 132 11.00 14.03 -9.35
C VAL A 132 12.03 14.13 -8.24
N ASP A 133 11.57 14.02 -7.00
CA ASP A 133 12.43 14.00 -5.82
C ASP A 133 12.71 12.55 -5.43
N ILE A 134 13.99 12.19 -5.30
CA ILE A 134 14.43 10.82 -5.04
C ILE A 134 15.43 10.84 -3.89
N ASP A 135 15.05 10.24 -2.76
CA ASP A 135 15.90 10.20 -1.58
C ASP A 135 15.78 8.88 -0.80
N VAL A 136 16.88 8.51 -0.14
CA VAL A 136 16.98 7.39 0.78
C VAL A 136 16.72 7.89 2.21
N SER A 137 15.60 7.45 2.78
CA SER A 137 15.15 7.89 4.09
C SER A 137 15.24 6.75 5.11
N PRO A 138 15.85 6.96 6.29
CA PRO A 138 15.84 5.95 7.34
C PRO A 138 14.44 5.85 7.97
N MET A 139 13.95 4.63 8.07
CA MET A 139 12.71 4.30 8.77
C MET A 139 13.04 3.49 10.02
N ASP A 140 12.86 4.12 11.18
CA ASP A 140 13.15 3.51 12.47
C ASP A 140 12.27 2.28 12.71
N ASN A 141 12.89 1.16 13.09
CA ASN A 141 12.22 -0.06 13.55
C ASN A 141 12.96 -0.64 14.76
N SER A 142 13.55 0.24 15.58
CA SER A 142 14.32 -0.12 16.76
C SER A 142 13.49 -0.96 17.72
N GLY A 143 14.11 -1.99 18.32
CA GLY A 143 13.43 -2.92 19.22
C GLY A 143 12.62 -4.01 18.51
N THR A 144 12.55 -4.01 17.18
CA THR A 144 11.98 -5.14 16.42
C THR A 144 13.04 -6.15 16.02
N ARG A 145 12.62 -7.36 15.66
CA ARG A 145 13.47 -8.44 15.13
C ARG A 145 13.10 -8.80 13.69
N LYS A 146 12.61 -7.81 12.93
CA LYS A 146 12.19 -8.04 11.54
C LYS A 146 13.42 -8.22 10.64
N GLU A 147 13.26 -9.03 9.61
CA GLU A 147 14.29 -9.22 8.59
C GLU A 147 14.62 -7.90 7.90
N GLY A 148 15.91 -7.65 7.65
CA GLY A 148 16.41 -6.45 6.98
C GLY A 148 16.55 -5.21 7.88
N VAL A 149 16.09 -5.26 9.14
CA VAL A 149 16.36 -4.20 10.12
C VAL A 149 17.85 -4.19 10.45
N GLY A 150 18.48 -3.03 10.35
CA GLY A 150 19.89 -2.86 10.68
C GLY A 150 20.28 -1.40 10.88
N ARG A 151 21.54 -1.17 11.27
CA ARG A 151 22.04 0.16 11.61
C ARG A 151 22.05 1.06 10.38
N THR A 152 21.21 2.09 10.39
CA THR A 152 21.11 3.10 9.32
C THR A 152 22.19 4.17 9.43
N TYR A 153 22.36 4.97 8.37
CA TYR A 153 23.32 6.10 8.37
C TYR A 153 22.98 7.21 9.37
N LYS A 154 21.71 7.32 9.80
CA LYS A 154 21.28 8.25 10.87
C LYS A 154 21.39 7.65 12.28
N GLY A 155 21.92 6.43 12.42
CA GLY A 155 22.20 5.84 13.72
C GLY A 155 20.97 5.29 14.46
N CYS A 156 19.85 5.05 13.79
CA CYS A 156 18.76 4.22 14.30
C CYS A 156 18.80 2.82 13.66
N ASP A 157 18.20 1.84 14.32
CA ASP A 157 18.11 0.47 13.81
C ASP A 157 16.79 0.33 13.06
N GLY A 158 16.85 0.16 11.74
CA GLY A 158 15.65 0.26 10.91
C GLY A 158 15.88 -0.16 9.46
N TYR A 159 15.06 0.37 8.56
CA TYR A 159 15.21 0.23 7.12
C TYR A 159 15.77 1.51 6.50
N ALA A 160 16.25 1.44 5.27
CA ALA A 160 16.70 2.59 4.50
C ALA A 160 16.04 2.65 3.11
N PRO A 161 14.69 2.62 3.02
CA PRO A 161 13.99 2.66 1.74
C PRO A 161 14.39 3.87 0.89
N ILE A 162 14.36 3.67 -0.42
CA ILE A 162 14.43 4.75 -1.41
C ILE A 162 13.01 5.07 -1.87
N PHE A 163 12.69 6.36 -1.95
CA PHE A 163 11.41 6.85 -2.42
C PHE A 163 11.60 7.74 -3.64
N SER A 164 10.66 7.69 -4.56
CA SER A 164 10.51 8.66 -5.65
C SER A 164 9.16 9.35 -5.52
N TYR A 165 9.17 10.68 -5.48
CA TYR A 165 7.96 11.50 -5.48
C TYR A 165 7.92 12.39 -6.73
N ILE A 166 6.76 12.50 -7.37
CA ILE A 166 6.57 13.27 -8.60
C ILE A 166 5.66 14.48 -8.37
N GLY A 167 6.04 15.58 -9.01
CA GLY A 167 5.23 16.80 -9.09
C GLY A 167 5.21 17.64 -7.81
N ALA A 168 4.67 18.85 -7.93
CA ALA A 168 4.48 19.80 -6.81
C ALA A 168 3.66 19.21 -5.66
N GLU A 169 2.82 18.24 -6.00
CA GLU A 169 1.89 17.56 -5.12
C GLU A 169 2.55 16.50 -4.23
N GLY A 170 3.74 16.01 -4.61
CA GLY A 170 4.45 14.98 -3.85
C GLY A 170 3.81 13.60 -3.95
N TYR A 171 3.24 13.23 -5.11
CA TYR A 171 2.68 11.90 -5.31
C TYR A 171 3.79 10.86 -5.36
N MET A 172 3.59 9.70 -4.72
CA MET A 172 4.60 8.64 -4.73
C MET A 172 4.64 7.94 -6.09
N LEU A 173 5.74 8.10 -6.82
CA LEU A 173 5.99 7.43 -8.09
C LEU A 173 6.39 5.97 -7.86
N ASN A 174 7.33 5.73 -6.95
CA ASN A 174 7.78 4.40 -6.60
C ASN A 174 8.43 4.39 -5.21
N CYS A 175 8.53 3.21 -4.60
CA CYS A 175 9.29 2.98 -3.38
C CYS A 175 9.94 1.59 -3.43
N GLU A 176 11.17 1.49 -2.94
CA GLU A 176 11.87 0.21 -2.79
C GLU A 176 12.35 0.08 -1.34
N LEU A 177 11.86 -0.96 -0.65
CA LEU A 177 12.29 -1.27 0.70
C LEU A 177 13.71 -1.82 0.68
N ARG A 178 14.63 -1.15 1.37
CA ARG A 178 16.04 -1.57 1.49
C ARG A 178 16.39 -1.86 2.94
N PRO A 179 17.26 -2.86 3.21
CA PRO A 179 17.80 -3.09 4.55
C PRO A 179 18.47 -1.84 5.12
N GLY A 180 18.41 -1.66 6.44
CA GLY A 180 18.97 -0.47 7.09
C GLY A 180 20.46 -0.25 6.84
N THR A 181 21.21 -1.33 6.63
CA THR A 181 22.65 -1.31 6.37
C THR A 181 23.01 -1.04 4.90
N GLN A 182 22.03 -0.95 4.00
CA GLN A 182 22.29 -0.70 2.59
C GLN A 182 22.83 0.72 2.38
N HIS A 183 23.98 0.81 1.72
CA HIS A 183 24.56 2.09 1.30
C HIS A 183 23.64 2.77 0.27
N CYS A 184 23.47 4.10 0.38
CA CYS A 184 22.50 4.86 -0.42
C CYS A 184 22.71 4.77 -1.94
N GLN A 185 23.95 4.53 -2.40
CA GLN A 185 24.26 4.40 -3.83
C GLN A 185 24.02 2.98 -4.38
N LYS A 186 23.94 1.96 -3.52
CA LYS A 186 23.80 0.57 -3.97
C LYS A 186 22.40 0.35 -4.56
N GLY A 187 22.33 0.00 -5.84
CA GLY A 187 21.08 -0.20 -6.57
C GLY A 187 20.38 1.10 -7.02
N THR A 188 21.01 2.25 -6.81
CA THR A 188 20.40 3.55 -7.15
C THR A 188 20.43 3.85 -8.65
N PRO A 189 21.51 3.59 -9.42
CA PRO A 189 21.47 3.74 -10.87
C PRO A 189 20.35 2.94 -11.55
N GLU A 190 20.16 1.68 -11.16
CA GLU A 190 19.11 0.81 -11.70
C GLU A 190 17.71 1.30 -11.31
N TYR A 191 17.57 1.80 -10.08
CA TYR A 191 16.34 2.41 -9.62
C TYR A 191 16.01 3.71 -10.37
N LEU A 192 17.01 4.53 -10.73
CA LEU A 192 16.82 5.72 -11.53
C LEU A 192 16.41 5.38 -12.96
N GLU A 193 17.10 4.45 -13.61
CA GLU A 193 16.78 3.99 -14.98
C GLU A 193 15.35 3.43 -15.09
N LYS A 194 14.84 2.83 -14.00
CA LYS A 194 13.47 2.34 -13.94
C LYS A 194 12.42 3.45 -13.83
N ASN A 195 12.73 4.56 -13.17
CA ASN A 195 11.75 5.55 -12.73
C ASN A 195 11.83 6.90 -13.46
N LEU A 196 12.88 7.15 -14.26
CA LEU A 196 13.11 8.38 -15.03
C LEU A 196 13.27 8.08 -16.52
#